data_AF-A0A5C9ES74-F1
#
_entry.id   AF-A0A5C9ES74-F1
#
_cell.length_a   1.000
_cell.length_b   1.000
_cell.length_c   1.000
_cell.angle_alpha   90.00
_cell.angle_beta   90.00
_cell.angle_gamma   90.00
#
_symmetry.space_group_name_H-M   'P 1'
#
loop_
_entity.id
_entity.type
_entity.pdbx_description
1 polymer ?
#
loop_
_entity_poly.entity_id
_entity_poly.type
_entity_poly.pdbx_seq_one_letter_code
_entity_poly.pdbx_strand_id
1 'polypeptide(L)'
;MIKFKFEDFKKIFCNKMIQLKRNKFWLKMNLKEKIKIYLDQIKNLKGVENVVLTQRDGNPIQSSGVWLSKDEIFNVSSAASAIYNVGIKLHPNDLKYILIEGNKAKILIAPLNTPVHDSLNKILEKQEILDNMNEFFIGITAQSNVNLGGVFLQTNNCLKSIKTTLLSSGQTFKPPLIEYDETKMQEILERFKIKEDQEENYNFSSFLFNISEELSWELTKILSNFSLTVLDLKYALLSVEGGFTLSKIVKQKDLRGQKLDSISAMSYSLFHVANRCAWLLKKMKAENILMDCTNSFQFINSIREGIFCSEIGKNRQKLGLIRLYLPQFLKKITSVLKRAEEEQKPSSFDIKNLLGEMLIK
;
A
#
# COMPACT_ATOMS: atom_id res chain seq x y z
N MET A 1 22.83 15.41 -60.15
CA MET A 1 21.56 14.79 -60.60
C MET A 1 21.05 13.88 -59.48
N ILE A 2 20.28 14.42 -58.55
CA ILE A 2 19.83 13.72 -57.34
C ILE A 2 18.54 12.96 -57.67
N LYS A 3 18.64 11.65 -57.93
CA LYS A 3 17.48 10.75 -57.95
C LYS A 3 17.03 10.51 -56.51
N PHE A 4 16.29 11.46 -55.94
CA PHE A 4 15.48 11.18 -54.74
C PHE A 4 14.46 10.12 -55.14
N LYS A 5 14.60 8.90 -54.59
CA LYS A 5 13.71 7.79 -54.90
C LYS A 5 12.30 8.13 -54.42
N PHE A 6 11.37 8.20 -55.36
CA PHE A 6 9.95 8.50 -55.14
C PHE A 6 9.29 7.59 -54.09
N GLU A 7 9.87 6.41 -53.84
CA GLU A 7 9.46 5.45 -52.81
C GLU A 7 9.70 5.95 -51.38
N ASP A 8 10.80 6.66 -51.12
CA ASP A 8 11.10 7.21 -49.79
C ASP A 8 10.12 8.33 -49.43
N PHE A 9 9.73 9.13 -50.42
CA PHE A 9 8.72 10.17 -50.26
C PHE A 9 7.32 9.59 -49.97
N LYS A 10 6.92 8.51 -50.67
CA LYS A 10 5.67 7.80 -50.39
C LYS A 10 5.66 7.20 -48.98
N LYS A 11 6.77 6.63 -48.51
CA LYS A 11 6.88 6.02 -47.19
C LYS A 11 6.80 7.06 -46.07
N ILE A 12 7.45 8.21 -46.24
CA ILE A 12 7.37 9.35 -45.30
C ILE A 12 5.96 9.93 -45.29
N PHE A 13 5.33 10.12 -46.46
CA PHE A 13 3.98 10.68 -46.55
C PHE A 13 2.91 9.74 -45.99
N CYS A 14 3.01 8.43 -46.24
CA CYS A 14 2.14 7.42 -45.61
C CYS A 14 2.30 7.41 -44.09
N ASN A 15 3.54 7.42 -43.57
CA ASN A 15 3.76 7.48 -42.12
C ASN A 15 3.18 8.76 -41.50
N LYS A 16 3.35 9.91 -42.17
CA LYS A 16 2.81 11.19 -41.71
C LYS A 16 1.28 11.21 -41.77
N MET A 17 0.66 10.63 -42.80
CA MET A 17 -0.80 10.46 -42.89
C MET A 17 -1.36 9.47 -41.87
N ILE A 18 -0.67 8.36 -41.59
CA ILE A 18 -1.03 7.41 -40.54
C ILE A 18 -0.93 8.08 -39.17
N GLN A 19 0.10 8.89 -38.94
CA GLN A 19 0.28 9.64 -37.71
C GLN A 19 -0.79 10.74 -37.56
N LEU A 20 -1.15 11.43 -38.64
CA LEU A 20 -2.26 12.41 -38.65
C LEU A 20 -3.63 11.75 -38.44
N LYS A 21 -3.89 10.57 -39.04
CA LYS A 21 -5.10 9.79 -38.79
C LYS A 21 -5.16 9.26 -37.35
N ARG A 22 -4.03 8.77 -36.82
CA ARG A 22 -3.90 8.36 -35.40
C ARG A 22 -4.14 9.53 -34.47
N ASN A 23 -3.60 10.72 -34.76
CA ASN A 23 -3.82 11.93 -33.96
C ASN A 23 -5.28 12.40 -34.01
N LYS A 24 -5.94 12.35 -35.18
CA LYS A 24 -7.38 12.64 -35.32
C LYS A 24 -8.26 11.64 -34.57
N PHE A 25 -7.91 10.36 -34.60
CA PHE A 25 -8.61 9.31 -33.84
C PHE A 25 -8.42 9.50 -32.33
N TRP A 26 -7.18 9.79 -31.90
CA TRP A 26 -6.86 10.16 -30.52
C TRP A 26 -7.63 11.37 -30.02
N LEU A 27 -7.84 12.40 -30.83
CA LEU A 27 -8.64 13.57 -30.46
C LEU A 27 -10.13 13.24 -30.23
N LYS A 28 -10.66 12.18 -30.86
CA LYS A 28 -12.06 11.74 -30.72
C LYS A 28 -12.30 10.71 -29.61
N MET A 29 -11.26 10.07 -29.08
CA MET A 29 -11.40 9.05 -28.03
C MET A 29 -11.79 9.65 -26.68
N ASN A 30 -12.67 8.95 -25.97
CA ASN A 30 -13.04 9.28 -24.60
C ASN A 30 -11.82 9.13 -23.66
N LEU A 31 -11.70 9.98 -22.64
CA LEU A 31 -10.63 9.96 -21.64
C LEU A 31 -10.44 8.56 -21.03
N LYS A 32 -11.54 7.89 -20.67
CA LYS A 32 -11.50 6.54 -20.09
C LYS A 32 -10.89 5.51 -21.04
N GLU A 33 -11.07 5.66 -22.35
CA GLU A 33 -10.49 4.76 -23.35
C GLU A 33 -9.00 5.03 -23.55
N LYS A 34 -8.59 6.30 -23.54
CA LYS A 34 -7.16 6.68 -23.60
C LYS A 34 -6.38 6.12 -22.42
N ILE A 35 -6.94 6.27 -21.21
CA ILE A 35 -6.38 5.71 -19.99
C ILE A 35 -6.31 4.19 -20.10
N LYS A 36 -7.40 3.54 -20.57
CA LYS A 36 -7.45 2.09 -20.73
C LYS A 36 -6.32 1.55 -21.61
N ILE A 37 -6.00 2.20 -22.73
CA ILE A 37 -4.87 1.81 -23.59
C ILE A 37 -3.56 1.74 -22.80
N TYR A 38 -3.28 2.76 -21.98
CA TYR A 38 -2.06 2.77 -21.16
C TYR A 38 -2.09 1.71 -20.07
N LEU A 39 -3.23 1.45 -19.43
CA LEU A 39 -3.36 0.38 -18.45
C LEU A 39 -3.20 -1.01 -19.09
N ASP A 40 -3.73 -1.22 -20.29
CA ASP A 40 -3.55 -2.46 -21.06
C ASP A 40 -2.07 -2.70 -21.41
N GLN A 41 -1.30 -1.65 -21.71
CA GLN A 41 0.15 -1.75 -21.91
C GLN A 41 0.86 -2.25 -20.65
N ILE A 42 0.49 -1.72 -19.48
CA ILE A 42 1.06 -2.16 -18.20
C ILE A 42 0.66 -3.61 -17.91
N LYS A 43 -0.61 -3.96 -18.13
CA LYS A 43 -1.15 -5.31 -17.93
C LYS A 43 -0.49 -6.35 -18.82
N ASN A 44 -0.01 -5.97 -20.01
CA ASN A 44 0.67 -6.88 -20.93
C ASN A 44 2.14 -7.16 -20.54
N LEU A 45 2.67 -6.53 -19.49
CA LEU A 45 3.97 -6.89 -18.94
C LEU A 45 3.93 -8.29 -18.32
N LYS A 46 5.01 -9.06 -18.49
CA LYS A 46 5.07 -10.46 -18.06
C LYS A 46 4.79 -10.60 -16.57
N GLY A 47 3.76 -11.39 -16.24
CA GLY A 47 3.38 -11.72 -14.87
C GLY A 47 2.55 -10.65 -14.15
N VAL A 48 2.23 -9.53 -14.82
CA VAL A 48 1.19 -8.59 -14.34
C VAL A 48 -0.17 -9.18 -14.62
N GLU A 49 -1.04 -9.17 -13.62
CA GLU A 49 -2.37 -9.78 -13.70
C GLU A 49 -3.46 -8.70 -13.77
N ASN A 50 -3.38 -7.70 -12.89
CA ASN A 50 -4.36 -6.62 -12.77
C ASN A 50 -3.67 -5.28 -12.58
N VAL A 51 -4.30 -4.25 -13.15
CA VAL A 51 -3.89 -2.85 -13.04
C VAL A 51 -5.14 -2.01 -12.83
N VAL A 52 -5.16 -1.21 -11.76
CA VAL A 52 -6.28 -0.32 -11.45
C VAL A 52 -5.73 1.08 -11.23
N LEU A 53 -6.33 2.07 -11.90
CA LEU A 53 -6.13 3.47 -11.63
C LEU A 53 -7.22 3.93 -10.66
N THR A 54 -6.80 4.51 -9.54
CA THR A 54 -7.68 4.86 -8.42
C THR A 54 -7.41 6.28 -7.96
N GLN A 55 -8.47 6.95 -7.51
CA GLN A 55 -8.40 8.25 -6.85
C GLN A 55 -8.06 8.09 -5.37
N ARG A 56 -7.50 9.13 -4.77
CA ARG A 56 -7.12 9.17 -3.36
C ARG A 56 -8.28 8.88 -2.41
N ASP A 57 -9.52 9.16 -2.79
CA ASP A 57 -10.74 8.87 -2.04
C ASP A 57 -11.21 7.40 -2.14
N GLY A 58 -10.54 6.57 -2.95
CA GLY A 58 -10.87 5.16 -3.15
C GLY A 58 -11.72 4.87 -4.38
N ASN A 59 -12.08 5.88 -5.17
CA ASN A 59 -12.89 5.66 -6.37
C ASN A 59 -12.05 5.09 -7.54
N PRO A 60 -12.48 3.97 -8.16
CA PRO A 60 -11.83 3.45 -9.36
C PRO A 60 -12.12 4.31 -10.59
N ILE A 61 -11.08 4.73 -11.30
CA ILE A 61 -11.21 5.47 -12.58
C ILE A 61 -11.32 4.50 -13.74
N GLN A 62 -10.37 3.57 -13.82
CA GLN A 62 -10.27 2.58 -14.89
C GLN A 62 -9.41 1.40 -14.45
N SER A 63 -9.67 0.22 -15.00
CA SER A 63 -8.87 -0.98 -14.76
C SER A 63 -8.56 -1.76 -16.05
N SER A 64 -7.55 -2.62 -15.97
CA SER A 64 -7.19 -3.62 -16.97
C SER A 64 -6.71 -4.89 -16.27
N GLY A 65 -7.18 -6.07 -16.67
CA GLY A 65 -6.82 -7.32 -16.01
C GLY A 65 -7.92 -8.37 -15.99
N VAL A 66 -7.72 -9.39 -15.15
CA VAL A 66 -8.66 -10.49 -14.94
C VAL A 66 -9.92 -9.97 -14.21
N TRP A 67 -11.07 -10.48 -14.64
CA TRP A 67 -12.43 -10.07 -14.32
C TRP A 67 -12.73 -10.02 -12.81
N LEU A 68 -12.46 -8.87 -12.19
CA LEU A 68 -13.05 -8.49 -10.91
C LEU A 68 -14.43 -7.87 -11.18
N SER A 69 -15.41 -8.19 -10.34
CA SER A 69 -16.71 -7.51 -10.34
C SER A 69 -16.54 -6.02 -10.01
N LYS A 70 -17.55 -5.19 -10.32
CA LYS A 70 -17.52 -3.76 -9.97
C LYS A 70 -17.28 -3.54 -8.48
N ASP A 71 -17.92 -4.35 -7.63
CA ASP A 71 -17.80 -4.27 -6.18
C ASP A 71 -16.41 -4.69 -5.71
N GLU A 72 -15.80 -5.70 -6.33
CA GLU A 72 -14.43 -6.09 -6.03
C GLU A 72 -13.43 -5.01 -6.44
N ILE A 73 -13.61 -4.38 -7.60
CA ILE A 73 -12.78 -3.25 -8.04
C ILE A 73 -12.89 -2.09 -7.05
N PHE A 74 -14.10 -1.77 -6.60
CA PHE A 74 -14.32 -0.71 -5.61
C PHE A 74 -13.67 -1.06 -4.26
N ASN A 75 -13.87 -2.28 -3.75
CA ASN A 75 -13.28 -2.72 -2.48
C ASN A 75 -11.75 -2.71 -2.51
N VAL A 76 -11.14 -3.15 -3.62
CA VAL A 76 -9.69 -3.11 -3.81
C VAL A 76 -9.19 -1.66 -3.88
N SER A 77 -9.91 -0.80 -4.60
CA SER A 77 -9.57 0.62 -4.75
C SER A 77 -9.65 1.37 -3.41
N SER A 78 -10.71 1.11 -2.64
CA SER A 78 -10.90 1.65 -1.29
C SER A 78 -9.81 1.17 -0.33
N ALA A 79 -9.50 -0.13 -0.31
CA ALA A 79 -8.42 -0.67 0.52
C ALA A 79 -7.05 -0.13 0.12
N ALA A 80 -6.75 -0.04 -1.18
CA ALA A 80 -5.51 0.51 -1.69
C ALA A 80 -5.37 2.01 -1.35
N SER A 81 -6.47 2.77 -1.42
CA SER A 81 -6.51 4.17 -0.99
C SER A 81 -6.23 4.31 0.50
N ALA A 82 -6.86 3.50 1.35
CA ALA A 82 -6.60 3.51 2.79
C ALA A 82 -5.12 3.22 3.10
N ILE A 83 -4.53 2.20 2.47
CA ILE A 83 -3.11 1.86 2.59
C ILE A 83 -2.24 3.05 2.15
N TYR A 84 -2.55 3.63 0.99
CA TYR A 84 -1.80 4.75 0.43
C TYR A 84 -1.87 6.01 1.31
N ASN A 85 -3.04 6.34 1.84
CA ASN A 85 -3.25 7.48 2.72
C ASN A 85 -2.49 7.34 4.05
N VAL A 86 -2.45 6.14 4.63
CA VAL A 86 -1.61 5.89 5.81
C VAL A 86 -0.13 5.97 5.45
N GLY A 87 0.26 5.46 4.28
CA GLY A 87 1.63 5.61 3.76
C GLY A 87 2.05 7.08 3.64
N ILE A 88 1.21 7.94 3.07
CA ILE A 88 1.45 9.39 3.03
C ILE A 88 1.49 9.98 4.45
N LYS A 89 0.63 9.52 5.37
CA LYS A 89 0.66 10.06 6.74
C LYS A 89 1.97 9.72 7.46
N LEU A 90 2.52 8.53 7.21
CA LEU A 90 3.82 8.10 7.70
C LEU A 90 4.97 8.84 7.01
N HIS A 91 4.86 9.05 5.70
CA HIS A 91 5.88 9.64 4.81
C HIS A 91 5.30 10.72 3.89
N PRO A 92 4.99 11.93 4.41
CA PRO A 92 4.20 12.94 3.68
C PRO A 92 4.82 13.42 2.37
N ASN A 93 6.15 13.52 2.33
CA ASN A 93 6.87 14.22 1.28
C ASN A 93 7.84 13.34 0.50
N ASP A 94 8.02 12.08 0.91
CA ASP A 94 9.09 11.23 0.37
C ASP A 94 8.64 9.82 -0.01
N LEU A 95 7.37 9.43 0.19
CA LEU A 95 6.84 8.16 -0.28
C LEU A 95 6.88 8.06 -1.81
N LYS A 96 7.57 7.03 -2.32
CA LYS A 96 7.64 6.72 -3.75
C LYS A 96 6.63 5.67 -4.16
N TYR A 97 6.55 4.57 -3.43
CA TYR A 97 5.59 3.50 -3.66
C TYR A 97 5.50 2.58 -2.43
N ILE A 98 4.42 1.79 -2.37
CA ILE A 98 4.17 0.76 -1.37
C ILE A 98 4.14 -0.59 -2.09
N LEU A 99 4.89 -1.55 -1.59
CA LEU A 99 4.96 -2.91 -2.10
C LEU A 99 4.48 -3.86 -1.02
N ILE A 100 3.42 -4.62 -1.30
CA ILE A 100 2.87 -5.65 -0.42
C ILE A 100 3.23 -7.00 -1.04
N GLU A 101 3.91 -7.87 -0.30
CA GLU A 101 4.28 -9.21 -0.77
C GLU A 101 3.55 -10.28 0.05
N GLY A 102 3.02 -11.28 -0.65
CA GLY A 102 2.51 -12.52 -0.06
C GLY A 102 2.95 -13.73 -0.89
N ASN A 103 2.60 -14.93 -0.43
CA ASN A 103 3.01 -16.19 -1.05
C ASN A 103 2.55 -16.36 -2.51
N LYS A 104 1.34 -15.91 -2.85
CA LYS A 104 0.73 -16.10 -4.19
C LYS A 104 0.97 -14.92 -5.14
N ALA A 105 1.03 -13.71 -4.61
CA ALA A 105 1.10 -12.50 -5.42
C ALA A 105 1.81 -11.36 -4.70
N LYS A 106 2.13 -10.32 -5.46
CA LYS A 106 2.59 -9.04 -4.94
C LYS A 106 1.70 -7.92 -5.46
N ILE A 107 1.54 -6.89 -4.66
CA ILE A 107 0.73 -5.72 -4.96
C ILE A 107 1.62 -4.49 -4.85
N LEU A 108 1.68 -3.69 -5.90
CA LEU A 108 2.37 -2.40 -5.93
C LEU A 108 1.32 -1.29 -5.95
N ILE A 109 1.44 -0.35 -5.02
CA ILE A 109 0.65 0.89 -5.00
C ILE A 109 1.63 2.02 -5.21
N ALA A 110 1.49 2.76 -6.32
CA ALA A 110 2.37 3.85 -6.66
C ALA A 110 1.58 5.07 -7.14
N PRO A 111 1.88 6.28 -6.65
CA PRO A 111 1.23 7.48 -7.13
C PRO A 111 1.68 7.84 -8.55
N LEU A 112 0.89 8.68 -9.19
CA LEU A 112 1.27 9.31 -10.46
C LEU A 112 2.26 10.48 -10.25
N ASN A 113 3.22 10.36 -9.34
CA ASN A 113 4.10 11.47 -8.92
C ASN A 113 5.24 11.79 -9.88
N THR A 114 5.14 11.41 -11.14
CA THR A 114 6.19 11.72 -12.12
C THR A 114 6.07 13.18 -12.59
N PRO A 115 7.18 13.94 -12.64
CA PRO A 115 7.16 15.28 -13.21
C PRO A 115 6.86 15.18 -14.71
N VAL A 116 5.88 15.97 -15.14
CA VAL A 116 5.36 15.96 -16.52
C VAL A 116 6.02 17.13 -17.24
N HIS A 117 7.33 17.06 -17.51
CA HIS A 117 8.13 18.16 -18.11
C HIS A 117 8.15 19.49 -17.31
N ASP A 118 9.32 20.13 -17.22
CA ASP A 118 9.48 21.40 -16.50
C ASP A 118 8.57 22.51 -17.05
N SER A 119 8.28 22.50 -18.35
CA SER A 119 7.38 23.46 -18.99
C SER A 119 5.90 23.24 -18.66
N LEU A 120 5.45 21.98 -18.52
CA LEU A 120 4.06 21.68 -18.16
C LEU A 120 3.84 21.86 -16.67
N ASN A 121 4.83 21.49 -15.84
CA ASN A 121 4.82 21.80 -14.41
C ASN A 121 4.67 23.31 -14.18
N LYS A 122 5.42 24.17 -14.89
CA LYS A 122 5.25 25.63 -14.81
C LYS A 122 3.87 26.14 -15.23
N ILE A 123 3.20 25.47 -16.18
CA ILE A 123 1.82 25.82 -16.59
C ILE A 123 0.83 25.40 -15.50
N LEU A 124 1.02 24.22 -14.91
CA LEU A 124 0.20 23.69 -13.80
C LEU A 124 0.40 24.50 -12.50
N GLU A 125 1.63 24.98 -12.23
CA GLU A 125 1.96 25.90 -11.13
C GLU A 125 1.20 27.21 -11.28
N LYS A 126 1.18 27.77 -12.50
CA LYS A 126 0.46 29.00 -12.81
C LYS A 126 -1.07 28.87 -12.78
N GLN A 127 -1.59 27.63 -12.84
CA GLN A 127 -3.02 27.35 -12.78
C GLN A 127 -3.49 26.91 -11.39
N GLU A 128 -2.61 26.92 -10.37
CA GLU A 128 -2.89 26.44 -9.00
C GLU A 128 -3.36 24.96 -8.92
N ILE A 129 -3.12 24.16 -9.98
CA ILE A 129 -3.57 22.75 -10.08
C ILE A 129 -2.64 21.80 -9.30
N LEU A 130 -1.49 22.28 -8.83
CA LEU A 130 -0.43 21.45 -8.24
C LEU A 130 -0.66 20.97 -6.81
N ASP A 131 -1.80 21.31 -6.20
CA ASP A 131 -1.98 21.11 -4.76
C ASP A 131 -2.22 19.65 -4.32
N ASN A 132 -2.29 18.69 -5.24
CA ASN A 132 -2.31 17.27 -4.87
C ASN A 132 -1.57 16.38 -5.88
N MET A 133 -0.24 16.34 -5.77
CA MET A 133 0.57 15.28 -6.43
C MET A 133 0.01 13.88 -6.13
N ASN A 134 -0.61 13.69 -4.96
CA ASN A 134 -1.13 12.42 -4.46
C ASN A 134 -2.61 12.13 -4.79
N GLU A 135 -3.24 12.85 -5.71
CA GLU A 135 -4.66 12.65 -6.03
C GLU A 135 -4.96 11.30 -6.70
N PHE A 136 -4.01 10.78 -7.48
CA PHE A 136 -4.19 9.56 -8.27
C PHE A 136 -3.04 8.59 -8.04
N PHE A 137 -3.37 7.31 -7.92
CA PHE A 137 -2.38 6.24 -7.81
C PHE A 137 -2.80 5.02 -8.61
N ILE A 138 -1.81 4.19 -8.93
CA ILE A 138 -1.99 2.92 -9.62
C ILE A 138 -1.76 1.77 -8.64
N GLY A 139 -2.69 0.81 -8.66
CA GLY A 139 -2.53 -0.50 -8.03
C GLY A 139 -2.18 -1.53 -9.10
N ILE A 140 -1.05 -2.22 -8.97
CA ILE A 140 -0.63 -3.31 -9.85
C ILE A 140 -0.55 -4.60 -9.05
N THR A 141 -1.28 -5.63 -9.47
CA THR A 141 -1.15 -6.99 -8.93
C THR A 141 -0.36 -7.85 -9.90
N ALA A 142 0.63 -8.58 -9.40
CA ALA A 142 1.47 -9.46 -10.18
C ALA A 142 1.75 -10.78 -9.44
N GLN A 143 2.19 -11.80 -10.17
CA GLN A 143 2.61 -13.07 -9.60
C GLN A 143 3.78 -12.90 -8.62
N SER A 144 3.90 -13.78 -7.63
CA SER A 144 4.90 -13.65 -6.55
C SER A 144 6.36 -13.65 -7.03
N ASN A 145 6.67 -14.34 -8.14
CA ASN A 145 8.01 -14.38 -8.73
C ASN A 145 8.39 -13.13 -9.54
N VAL A 146 7.47 -12.20 -9.76
CA VAL A 146 7.71 -11.00 -10.58
C VAL A 146 8.52 -9.97 -9.81
N ASN A 147 9.46 -9.32 -10.50
CA ASN A 147 10.19 -8.17 -9.99
C ASN A 147 9.38 -6.89 -10.22
N LEU A 148 8.60 -6.49 -9.22
CA LEU A 148 7.76 -5.29 -9.30
C LEU A 148 8.54 -3.98 -9.42
N GLY A 149 9.79 -3.91 -8.94
CA GLY A 149 10.65 -2.75 -9.19
C GLY A 149 10.98 -2.61 -10.69
N GLY A 150 11.24 -3.74 -11.36
CA GLY A 150 11.42 -3.77 -12.81
C GLY A 150 10.16 -3.39 -13.58
N VAL A 151 9.00 -3.89 -13.14
CA VAL A 151 7.69 -3.50 -13.69
C VAL A 151 7.49 -1.99 -13.54
N PHE A 152 7.69 -1.42 -12.34
CA PHE A 152 7.51 0.00 -12.10
C PHE A 152 8.38 0.91 -13.00
N LEU A 153 9.63 0.50 -13.26
CA LEU A 153 10.50 1.25 -14.18
C LEU A 153 10.01 1.19 -15.63
N GLN A 154 9.54 0.02 -16.07
CA GLN A 154 8.99 -0.16 -17.43
C GLN A 154 7.68 0.59 -17.63
N THR A 155 6.88 0.76 -16.58
CA THR A 155 5.59 1.45 -16.65
C THR A 155 5.69 2.98 -16.57
N ASN A 156 6.85 3.53 -16.22
CA ASN A 156 7.06 4.97 -15.99
C ASN A 156 6.53 5.86 -17.12
N ASN A 157 6.79 5.49 -18.38
CA ASN A 157 6.28 6.24 -19.54
C ASN A 157 4.75 6.19 -19.66
N CYS A 158 4.15 5.04 -19.33
CA CYS A 158 2.69 4.90 -19.29
C CYS A 158 2.10 5.78 -18.18
N LEU A 159 2.71 5.78 -16.98
CA LEU A 159 2.26 6.60 -15.85
C LEU A 159 2.30 8.10 -16.18
N LYS A 160 3.39 8.58 -16.80
CA LYS A 160 3.52 9.96 -17.29
C LYS A 160 2.42 10.30 -18.30
N SER A 161 2.14 9.38 -19.22
CA SER A 161 1.13 9.58 -20.25
C SER A 161 -0.29 9.61 -19.67
N ILE A 162 -0.60 8.73 -18.71
CA ILE A 162 -1.86 8.73 -17.97
C ILE A 162 -2.04 10.08 -17.26
N LYS A 163 -1.04 10.53 -16.49
CA LYS A 163 -1.09 11.82 -15.80
C LYS A 163 -1.29 12.99 -16.76
N THR A 164 -0.54 13.03 -17.86
CA THR A 164 -0.70 14.07 -18.87
C THR A 164 -2.12 14.08 -19.44
N THR A 165 -2.68 12.90 -19.69
CA THR A 165 -4.04 12.75 -20.23
C THR A 165 -5.10 13.21 -19.20
N LEU A 166 -4.91 12.89 -17.91
CA LEU A 166 -5.78 13.36 -16.83
C LEU A 166 -5.75 14.90 -16.73
N LEU A 167 -4.56 15.47 -16.62
CA LEU A 167 -4.39 16.92 -16.44
C LEU A 167 -4.86 17.73 -17.66
N SER A 168 -4.52 17.29 -18.87
CA SER A 168 -4.92 17.98 -20.11
C SER A 168 -6.42 17.88 -20.41
N SER A 169 -7.13 16.95 -19.77
CA SER A 169 -8.58 16.82 -19.98
C SER A 169 -9.40 17.87 -19.25
N GLY A 170 -8.85 18.50 -18.20
CA GLY A 170 -9.58 19.43 -17.33
C GLY A 170 -10.80 18.82 -16.62
N GLN A 171 -11.00 17.50 -16.72
CA GLN A 171 -12.11 16.80 -16.09
C GLN A 171 -11.77 16.57 -14.62
N THR A 172 -12.48 17.25 -13.72
CA THR A 172 -12.56 16.78 -12.34
C THR A 172 -13.34 15.47 -12.35
N PHE A 173 -12.68 14.36 -12.01
CA PHE A 173 -13.35 13.12 -11.65
C PHE A 173 -14.03 13.34 -10.30
N LYS A 174 -15.11 14.12 -10.28
CA LYS A 174 -16.02 14.13 -9.15
C LYS A 174 -16.74 12.78 -9.19
N PRO A 175 -16.82 12.06 -8.06
CA PRO A 175 -17.61 10.85 -8.02
C PRO A 175 -19.02 11.17 -8.54
N PRO A 176 -19.65 10.30 -9.35
CA PRO A 176 -21.09 10.42 -9.50
C PRO A 176 -21.67 10.41 -8.08
N LEU A 177 -22.52 11.38 -7.75
CA LEU A 177 -23.33 11.27 -6.53
C LEU A 177 -24.02 9.91 -6.63
N ILE A 178 -23.61 8.97 -5.78
CA ILE A 178 -24.26 7.69 -5.70
C ILE A 178 -25.59 8.00 -5.00
N GLU A 179 -26.62 8.24 -5.80
CA GLU A 179 -27.99 8.19 -5.29
C GLU A 179 -28.26 6.73 -4.97
N TYR A 180 -28.12 6.41 -3.69
CA TYR A 180 -28.65 5.18 -3.16
C TYR A 180 -30.17 5.30 -3.16
N ASP A 181 -30.84 4.32 -3.77
CA ASP A 181 -32.29 4.18 -3.59
C ASP A 181 -32.61 4.04 -2.08
N GLU A 182 -33.84 4.39 -1.69
CA GLU A 182 -34.25 4.35 -0.28
C GLU A 182 -34.03 2.96 0.34
N THR A 183 -34.18 1.90 -0.46
CA THR A 183 -33.93 0.51 -0.06
C THR A 183 -32.47 0.22 0.28
N LYS A 184 -31.51 0.69 -0.52
CA LYS A 184 -30.07 0.57 -0.26
C LYS A 184 -29.64 1.49 0.86
N MET A 185 -30.22 2.68 0.98
CA MET A 185 -29.98 3.54 2.13
C MET A 185 -30.42 2.84 3.41
N GLN A 186 -31.59 2.21 3.42
CA GLN A 186 -32.07 1.43 4.56
C GLN A 186 -31.18 0.21 4.83
N GLU A 187 -30.75 -0.55 3.82
CA GLU A 187 -29.78 -1.65 4.02
C GLU A 187 -28.45 -1.17 4.60
N ILE A 188 -27.93 -0.04 4.09
CA ILE A 188 -26.68 0.54 4.58
C ILE A 188 -26.85 0.99 6.03
N LEU A 189 -27.94 1.71 6.34
CA LEU A 189 -28.26 2.17 7.69
C LEU A 189 -28.52 1.00 8.65
N GLU A 190 -29.15 -0.08 8.21
CA GLU A 190 -29.33 -1.31 8.99
C GLU A 190 -28.02 -2.03 9.26
N ARG A 191 -27.05 -1.96 8.34
CA ARG A 191 -25.69 -2.49 8.57
C ARG A 191 -24.87 -1.63 9.54
N PHE A 192 -25.21 -0.33 9.67
CA PHE A 192 -24.62 0.57 10.65
C PHE A 192 -25.37 0.59 11.99
N LYS A 193 -26.63 0.16 12.02
CA LYS A 193 -27.32 -0.17 13.27
C LYS A 193 -26.57 -1.34 13.90
N ILE A 194 -25.96 -1.05 15.04
CA ILE A 194 -25.41 -2.06 15.93
C ILE A 194 -26.54 -3.06 16.16
N LYS A 195 -26.30 -4.33 15.81
CA LYS A 195 -27.21 -5.42 16.20
C LYS A 195 -27.10 -5.56 17.72
N GLU A 196 -27.84 -4.74 18.46
CA GLU A 196 -27.86 -4.79 19.92
C GLU A 196 -28.54 -6.06 20.45
N ASP A 197 -29.23 -6.83 19.61
CA ASP A 197 -30.08 -7.96 20.01
C ASP A 197 -29.63 -9.34 19.47
N GLN A 198 -28.34 -9.53 19.18
CA GLN A 198 -27.80 -10.88 19.17
C GLN A 198 -26.87 -10.99 20.36
N GLU A 199 -27.24 -11.83 21.34
CA GLU A 199 -26.28 -12.51 22.22
C GLU A 199 -25.37 -13.39 21.34
N GLU A 200 -24.62 -12.77 20.43
CA GLU A 200 -23.38 -13.31 19.97
C GLU A 200 -22.56 -13.42 21.25
N ASN A 201 -22.36 -14.65 21.71
CA ASN A 201 -21.29 -14.99 22.63
C ASN A 201 -19.98 -14.58 21.92
N TYR A 202 -19.67 -13.29 21.94
CA TYR A 202 -18.33 -12.80 21.78
C TYR A 202 -17.58 -13.42 22.95
N ASN A 203 -16.97 -14.58 22.69
CA ASN A 203 -15.77 -14.97 23.42
C ASN A 203 -14.76 -13.88 23.10
N PHE A 204 -14.84 -12.77 23.82
CA PHE A 204 -13.71 -11.88 24.01
C PHE A 204 -12.67 -12.75 24.71
N SER A 205 -11.86 -13.44 23.93
CA SER A 205 -10.54 -13.81 24.40
C SER A 205 -9.86 -12.47 24.62
N SER A 206 -9.88 -11.98 25.85
CA SER A 206 -8.94 -10.94 26.25
C SER A 206 -7.57 -11.50 25.90
N PHE A 207 -6.96 -11.00 24.84
CA PHE A 207 -5.60 -11.36 24.47
C PHE A 207 -4.69 -10.75 25.54
N LEU A 208 -4.58 -11.44 26.67
CA LEU A 208 -3.67 -11.14 27.75
C LEU A 208 -2.28 -11.56 27.28
N PHE A 209 -1.66 -10.70 26.48
CA PHE A 209 -0.28 -10.91 26.07
C PHE A 209 0.66 -10.61 27.23
N ASN A 210 0.76 -11.57 28.15
CA ASN A 210 1.73 -11.52 29.22
C ASN A 210 3.08 -12.01 28.69
N ILE A 211 4.06 -11.12 28.71
CA ILE A 211 5.46 -11.45 28.45
C ILE A 211 6.22 -11.38 29.77
N SER A 212 6.94 -12.47 30.08
CA SER A 212 7.85 -12.51 31.21
C SER A 212 9.01 -11.54 31.01
N GLU A 213 9.61 -11.09 32.11
CA GLU A 213 10.75 -10.16 32.06
C GLU A 213 11.91 -10.75 31.23
N GLU A 214 12.17 -12.06 31.38
CA GLU A 214 13.20 -12.79 30.63
C GLU A 214 12.97 -12.70 29.11
N LEU A 215 11.75 -12.96 28.64
CA LEU A 215 11.41 -12.88 27.22
C LEU A 215 11.49 -11.43 26.70
N SER A 216 11.12 -10.44 27.52
CA SER A 216 11.27 -9.02 27.19
C SER A 216 12.74 -8.62 27.00
N TRP A 217 13.63 -9.10 27.88
CA TRP A 217 15.08 -8.93 27.74
C TRP A 217 15.61 -9.61 26.48
N GLU A 218 15.14 -10.81 26.16
CA GLU A 218 15.54 -11.53 24.95
C GLU A 218 15.13 -10.77 23.68
N LEU A 219 13.89 -10.26 23.61
CA LEU A 219 13.42 -9.41 22.52
C LEU A 219 14.28 -8.14 22.38
N THR A 220 14.57 -7.48 23.50
CA THR A 220 15.40 -6.27 23.52
C THR A 220 16.82 -6.56 23.04
N LYS A 221 17.40 -7.70 23.40
CA LYS A 221 18.71 -8.16 22.91
C LYS A 221 18.69 -8.42 21.40
N ILE A 222 17.62 -9.05 20.89
CA ILE A 222 17.46 -9.29 19.44
C ILE A 222 17.37 -7.95 18.68
N LEU A 223 16.56 -7.00 19.16
CA LEU A 223 16.44 -5.67 18.55
C LEU A 223 17.76 -4.88 18.64
N SER A 224 18.49 -5.01 19.75
CA SER A 224 19.81 -4.39 19.92
C SER A 224 20.81 -4.94 18.90
N ASN A 225 20.87 -6.26 18.74
CA ASN A 225 21.70 -6.90 17.72
C ASN A 225 21.29 -6.48 16.30
N PHE A 226 19.99 -6.42 16.02
CA PHE A 226 19.48 -5.91 14.73
C PHE A 226 19.97 -4.49 14.47
N SER A 227 19.92 -3.63 15.49
CA SER A 227 20.40 -2.26 15.37
C SER A 227 21.90 -2.18 15.12
N LEU A 228 22.71 -3.08 15.67
CA LEU A 228 24.16 -3.12 15.41
C LEU A 228 24.46 -3.60 13.98
N THR A 229 23.70 -4.57 13.47
CA THR A 229 23.85 -5.08 12.10
C THR A 229 23.37 -4.08 11.04
N VAL A 230 22.31 -3.31 11.32
CA VAL A 230 21.72 -2.35 10.38
C VAL A 230 22.26 -0.94 10.65
N LEU A 231 23.21 -0.51 9.82
CA LEU A 231 24.03 0.69 10.04
C LEU A 231 23.22 1.99 10.05
N ASP A 232 22.18 2.11 9.21
CA ASP A 232 21.33 3.30 9.07
C ASP A 232 19.91 3.09 9.64
N LEU A 233 19.77 2.23 10.65
CA LEU A 233 18.49 2.05 11.33
C LEU A 233 18.06 3.37 11.99
N LYS A 234 16.85 3.86 11.70
CA LYS A 234 16.22 4.98 12.42
C LYS A 234 15.50 4.46 13.66
N TYR A 235 14.65 3.46 13.46
CA TYR A 235 13.93 2.75 14.52
C TYR A 235 13.57 1.32 14.11
N ALA A 236 13.35 0.46 15.10
CA ALA A 236 12.61 -0.78 14.95
C ALA A 236 11.62 -0.96 16.11
N LEU A 237 10.44 -1.46 15.79
CA LEU A 237 9.29 -1.60 16.66
C LEU A 237 8.75 -3.02 16.50
N LEU A 238 8.42 -3.65 17.62
CA LEU A 238 7.63 -4.85 17.67
C LEU A 238 6.30 -4.48 18.28
N SER A 239 5.21 -4.75 17.56
CA SER A 239 3.87 -4.36 17.94
C SER A 239 2.96 -5.58 17.91
N VAL A 240 2.07 -5.69 18.88
CA VAL A 240 1.05 -6.75 18.94
C VAL A 240 -0.28 -6.25 18.40
N GLU A 241 -1.34 -7.04 18.55
CA GLU A 241 -2.70 -6.70 18.15
C GLU A 241 -3.12 -5.29 18.61
N GLY A 242 -3.81 -4.55 17.76
CA GLY A 242 -4.18 -3.15 18.01
C GLY A 242 -3.05 -2.13 17.86
N GLY A 243 -1.82 -2.58 17.56
CA GLY A 243 -0.66 -1.70 17.37
C GLY A 243 0.03 -1.26 18.67
N PHE A 244 -0.23 -1.96 19.78
CA PHE A 244 0.50 -1.72 21.03
C PHE A 244 1.96 -2.11 20.89
N THR A 245 2.87 -1.20 21.24
CA THR A 245 4.31 -1.44 21.14
C THR A 245 4.77 -2.31 22.30
N LEU A 246 5.31 -3.48 21.97
CA LEU A 246 5.87 -4.42 22.93
C LEU A 246 7.35 -4.14 23.21
N SER A 247 8.14 -3.91 22.17
CA SER A 247 9.56 -3.61 22.28
C SER A 247 10.00 -2.66 21.18
N LYS A 248 10.95 -1.78 21.47
CA LYS A 248 11.41 -0.76 20.54
C LYS A 248 12.87 -0.44 20.70
N ILE A 249 13.50 -0.07 19.59
CA ILE A 249 14.82 0.55 19.56
C ILE A 249 14.79 1.77 18.65
N VAL A 250 15.41 2.85 19.09
CA VAL A 250 15.41 4.15 18.41
C VAL A 250 16.83 4.65 18.36
N LYS A 251 17.35 4.89 17.16
CA LYS A 251 18.69 5.46 16.95
C LYS A 251 18.64 6.94 16.59
N GLN A 252 17.54 7.39 15.98
CA GLN A 252 17.39 8.80 15.60
C GLN A 252 16.76 9.60 16.75
N LYS A 253 17.49 10.61 17.24
CA LYS A 253 17.12 11.42 18.42
C LYS A 253 15.80 12.21 18.25
N ASP A 254 15.39 12.48 17.01
CA ASP A 254 14.20 13.28 16.70
C ASP A 254 12.87 12.50 16.80
N LEU A 255 12.92 11.19 17.07
CA LEU A 255 11.75 10.34 17.23
C LEU A 255 11.44 10.14 18.73
N ARG A 256 10.62 11.03 19.30
CA ARG A 256 10.12 10.92 20.68
C ARG A 256 8.98 9.89 20.81
N GLY A 257 8.73 9.40 22.03
CA GLY A 257 7.82 8.31 22.37
C GLY A 257 6.43 8.36 21.71
N GLN A 258 5.67 9.46 21.87
CA GLN A 258 4.31 9.60 21.30
C GLN A 258 4.26 9.45 19.78
N LYS A 259 5.33 9.87 19.07
CA LYS A 259 5.43 9.72 17.62
C LYS A 259 5.63 8.26 17.23
N LEU A 260 6.35 7.47 18.03
CA LEU A 260 6.59 6.05 17.77
C LEU A 260 5.35 5.20 18.02
N ASP A 261 4.58 5.49 19.06
CA ASP A 261 3.34 4.76 19.33
C ASP A 261 2.32 5.03 18.22
N SER A 262 2.26 6.27 17.72
CA SER A 262 1.46 6.63 16.55
C SER A 262 1.93 5.89 15.28
N ILE A 263 3.26 5.81 15.04
CA ILE A 263 3.83 5.05 13.92
C ILE A 263 3.50 3.57 14.05
N SER A 264 3.57 3.00 15.24
CA SER A 264 3.24 1.61 15.54
C SER A 264 1.79 1.32 15.18
N ALA A 265 0.85 2.11 15.71
CA ALA A 265 -0.57 1.98 15.43
C ALA A 265 -0.88 2.12 13.94
N MET A 266 -0.35 3.16 13.29
CA MET A 266 -0.52 3.36 11.84
C MET A 266 0.05 2.21 11.01
N SER A 267 1.24 1.71 11.36
CA SER A 267 1.88 0.59 10.65
C SER A 267 1.05 -0.69 10.80
N TYR A 268 0.48 -0.93 11.99
CA TYR A 268 -0.40 -2.07 12.25
C TYR A 268 -1.70 -1.96 11.45
N SER A 269 -2.36 -0.79 11.48
CA SER A 269 -3.58 -0.55 10.69
C SER A 269 -3.32 -0.71 9.18
N LEU A 270 -2.22 -0.17 8.67
CA LEU A 270 -1.81 -0.33 7.28
C LEU A 270 -1.65 -1.82 6.93
N PHE A 271 -0.94 -2.57 7.77
CA PHE A 271 -0.72 -4.00 7.56
C PHE A 271 -2.03 -4.81 7.59
N HIS A 272 -2.93 -4.50 8.52
CA HIS A 272 -4.23 -5.15 8.62
C HIS A 272 -5.11 -4.90 7.38
N VAL A 273 -5.15 -3.66 6.88
CA VAL A 273 -5.87 -3.32 5.64
C VAL A 273 -5.21 -3.97 4.43
N ALA A 274 -3.88 -4.02 4.37
CA ALA A 274 -3.15 -4.72 3.31
C ALA A 274 -3.43 -6.22 3.29
N ASN A 275 -3.57 -6.86 4.47
CA ASN A 275 -4.01 -8.25 4.58
C ASN A 275 -5.42 -8.44 3.99
N ARG A 276 -6.36 -7.55 4.32
CA ARG A 276 -7.71 -7.59 3.74
C ARG A 276 -7.68 -7.41 2.22
N CYS A 277 -6.88 -6.46 1.72
CA CYS A 277 -6.70 -6.24 0.28
C CYS A 277 -6.13 -7.48 -0.43
N ALA A 278 -5.08 -8.08 0.13
CA ALA A 278 -4.46 -9.31 -0.37
C ALA A 278 -5.43 -10.50 -0.36
N TRP A 279 -6.27 -10.60 0.68
CA TRP A 279 -7.31 -11.62 0.78
C TRP A 279 -8.37 -11.46 -0.31
N LEU A 280 -8.85 -10.23 -0.54
CA LEU A 280 -9.83 -9.93 -1.59
C LEU A 280 -9.28 -10.26 -2.98
N LEU A 281 -8.03 -9.90 -3.27
CA LEU A 281 -7.43 -10.10 -4.59
C LEU A 281 -7.04 -11.55 -4.89
N LYS A 282 -6.48 -12.26 -3.91
CA LYS A 282 -5.78 -13.54 -4.15
C LYS A 282 -6.02 -14.62 -3.10
N LYS A 283 -6.91 -14.38 -2.12
CA LYS A 283 -7.13 -15.29 -0.98
C LYS A 283 -5.79 -15.68 -0.35
N MET A 284 -4.99 -14.65 -0.06
CA MET A 284 -3.67 -14.75 0.55
C MET A 284 -3.54 -13.78 1.73
N LYS A 285 -2.58 -14.03 2.62
CA LYS A 285 -2.15 -13.07 3.63
C LYS A 285 -0.92 -12.30 3.11
N ALA A 286 -0.82 -11.03 3.46
CA ALA A 286 0.40 -10.27 3.31
C ALA A 286 1.43 -10.80 4.33
N GLU A 287 2.66 -11.01 3.88
CA GLU A 287 3.77 -11.44 4.74
C GLU A 287 4.66 -10.25 5.08
N ASN A 288 4.83 -9.36 4.11
CA ASN A 288 5.64 -8.17 4.27
C ASN A 288 5.08 -7.00 3.44
N ILE A 289 5.43 -5.80 3.89
CA ILE A 289 5.16 -4.55 3.22
C ILE A 289 6.46 -3.74 3.22
N LEU A 290 6.83 -3.22 2.06
CA LEU A 290 7.93 -2.29 1.87
C LEU A 290 7.35 -0.96 1.39
N MET A 291 7.52 0.09 2.18
CA MET A 291 7.34 1.46 1.72
C MET A 291 8.68 2.01 1.27
N ASP A 292 8.80 2.25 -0.02
CA ASP A 292 10.00 2.87 -0.57
C ASP A 292 9.89 4.38 -0.50
N CYS A 293 10.80 5.01 0.23
CA CYS A 293 10.83 6.47 0.38
C CYS A 293 12.03 7.05 -0.37
N THR A 294 12.18 8.37 -0.39
CA THR A 294 13.30 8.98 -1.11
C THR A 294 14.63 8.64 -0.45
N ASN A 295 14.70 8.74 0.87
CA ASN A 295 15.93 8.57 1.65
C ASN A 295 15.92 7.36 2.61
N SER A 296 14.81 6.65 2.71
CA SER A 296 14.65 5.49 3.59
C SER A 296 13.80 4.38 2.96
N PHE A 297 13.86 3.21 3.59
CA PHE A 297 12.93 2.12 3.40
C PHE A 297 12.23 1.88 4.74
N GLN A 298 10.90 1.79 4.74
CA GLN A 298 10.16 1.26 5.89
C GLN A 298 9.66 -0.14 5.57
N PHE A 299 9.99 -1.09 6.44
CA PHE A 299 9.55 -2.48 6.38
C PHE A 299 8.50 -2.72 7.44
N ILE A 300 7.41 -3.38 7.07
CA ILE A 300 6.40 -3.90 7.99
C ILE A 300 6.25 -5.40 7.70
N ASN A 301 6.59 -6.25 8.65
CA ASN A 301 6.60 -7.69 8.51
C ASN A 301 5.59 -8.32 9.47
N SER A 302 4.86 -9.32 8.99
CA SER A 302 4.01 -10.14 9.84
C SER A 302 4.84 -10.89 10.87
N ILE A 303 4.41 -10.86 12.13
CA ILE A 303 4.94 -11.73 13.17
C ILE A 303 3.78 -12.21 14.05
N ARG A 304 3.33 -13.47 13.85
CA ARG A 304 2.21 -14.07 14.60
C ARG A 304 1.01 -13.10 14.65
N GLU A 305 0.51 -12.76 15.83
CA GLU A 305 -0.61 -11.81 16.04
C GLU A 305 -0.19 -10.32 16.01
N GLY A 306 1.01 -10.03 15.53
CA GLY A 306 1.60 -8.70 15.52
C GLY A 306 2.38 -8.37 14.25
N ILE A 307 3.11 -7.27 14.32
CA ILE A 307 4.00 -6.80 13.27
C ILE A 307 5.37 -6.43 13.82
N PHE A 308 6.39 -6.61 13.00
CA PHE A 308 7.66 -5.92 13.16
C PHE A 308 7.75 -4.80 12.15
N CYS A 309 8.03 -3.60 12.62
CA CYS A 309 8.16 -2.41 11.81
C CYS A 309 9.56 -1.81 11.97
N SER A 310 10.24 -1.48 10.88
CA SER A 310 11.53 -0.79 10.94
C SER A 310 11.68 0.23 9.83
N GLU A 311 12.35 1.34 10.11
CA GLU A 311 12.73 2.32 9.10
C GLU A 311 14.26 2.43 9.04
N ILE A 312 14.80 2.32 7.82
CA ILE A 312 16.23 2.23 7.55
C ILE A 312 16.60 3.23 6.45
N GLY A 313 17.64 4.03 6.66
CA GLY A 313 18.17 4.96 5.65
C GLY A 313 18.83 4.25 4.47
N LYS A 314 18.82 4.88 3.29
CA LYS A 314 19.40 4.35 2.05
C LYS A 314 20.90 4.59 1.88
N ASN A 315 21.51 5.39 2.75
CA ASN A 315 22.85 5.94 2.52
C ASN A 315 23.95 4.88 2.63
N ARG A 316 23.84 3.95 3.58
CA ARG A 316 24.92 3.00 3.91
C ARG A 316 24.62 1.54 3.58
N GLN A 317 23.40 1.18 3.20
CA GLN A 317 23.04 -0.22 2.91
C GLN A 317 22.09 -0.36 1.71
N LYS A 318 22.37 -1.33 0.85
CA LYS A 318 21.50 -1.69 -0.29
C LYS A 318 20.31 -2.52 0.19
N LEU A 319 19.14 -2.29 -0.40
CA LEU A 319 17.89 -3.01 -0.11
C LEU A 319 18.04 -4.54 -0.08
N GLY A 320 18.78 -5.11 -1.05
CA GLY A 320 19.00 -6.55 -1.14
C GLY A 320 19.71 -7.15 0.08
N LEU A 321 20.64 -6.40 0.69
CA LEU A 321 21.36 -6.83 1.88
C LEU A 321 20.46 -6.84 3.11
N ILE A 322 19.63 -5.81 3.27
CA ILE A 322 18.63 -5.73 4.34
C ILE A 322 17.67 -6.91 4.24
N ARG A 323 17.16 -7.18 3.02
CA ARG A 323 16.27 -8.32 2.73
C ARG A 323 16.91 -9.69 3.00
N LEU A 324 18.24 -9.79 3.02
CA LEU A 324 18.95 -11.03 3.32
C LEU A 324 18.98 -11.32 4.84
N TYR A 325 19.30 -10.31 5.66
CA TYR A 325 19.45 -10.50 7.11
C TYR A 325 18.13 -10.40 7.88
N LEU A 326 17.20 -9.55 7.42
CA LEU A 326 15.92 -9.31 8.11
C LEU A 326 15.16 -10.61 8.43
N PRO A 327 15.01 -11.60 7.52
CA PRO A 327 14.34 -12.86 7.84
C PRO A 327 14.96 -13.64 9.01
N GLN A 328 16.27 -13.53 9.23
CA GLN A 328 16.94 -14.21 10.34
C GLN A 328 16.52 -13.62 11.69
N PHE A 329 16.38 -12.29 11.77
CA PHE A 329 15.90 -11.61 12.97
C PHE A 329 14.42 -11.88 13.21
N LEU A 330 13.60 -11.83 12.14
CA LEU A 330 12.17 -12.15 12.25
C LEU A 330 11.95 -13.56 12.79
N LYS A 331 12.71 -14.57 12.33
CA LYS A 331 12.63 -15.94 12.86
C LYS A 331 12.92 -16.01 14.36
N LYS A 332 13.95 -15.29 14.83
CA LYS A 332 14.30 -15.23 16.27
C LYS A 332 13.19 -14.56 17.09
N ILE A 333 12.63 -13.46 16.60
CA ILE A 333 11.50 -12.78 17.27
C ILE A 333 10.31 -13.73 17.34
N THR A 334 9.95 -14.38 16.23
CA THR A 334 8.83 -15.33 16.18
C THR A 334 9.02 -16.50 17.15
N SER A 335 10.24 -17.02 17.32
CA SER A 335 10.49 -18.09 18.30
C SER A 335 10.30 -17.63 19.75
N VAL A 336 10.69 -16.40 20.08
CA VAL A 336 10.50 -15.84 21.43
C VAL A 336 9.03 -15.62 21.72
N LEU A 337 8.28 -15.05 20.77
CA LEU A 337 6.84 -14.86 20.92
C LEU A 337 6.08 -16.19 20.98
N LYS A 338 6.59 -17.23 20.31
CA LYS A 338 6.04 -18.58 20.42
C LYS A 338 6.15 -19.14 21.84
N ARG A 339 7.31 -18.97 22.48
CA ARG A 339 7.49 -19.35 23.88
C ARG A 339 6.58 -18.55 24.80
N ALA A 340 6.42 -17.24 24.56
CA ALA A 340 5.53 -16.39 25.34
C ALA A 340 4.07 -16.89 25.33
N GLU A 341 3.56 -17.32 24.17
CA GLU A 341 2.21 -17.89 24.06
C GLU A 341 2.10 -19.27 24.71
N GLU A 342 3.15 -20.09 24.65
CA GLU A 342 3.16 -21.42 25.30
C GLU A 342 3.26 -21.32 26.83
N GLU A 343 3.91 -20.27 27.35
CA GLU A 343 4.00 -19.98 28.78
C GLU A 343 2.68 -19.43 29.37
N GLN A 344 1.78 -18.92 28.52
CA GLN A 344 0.45 -18.48 28.95
C GLN A 344 -0.40 -19.70 29.32
N LYS A 345 -0.54 -19.94 30.63
CA LYS A 345 -1.63 -20.79 31.11
C LYS A 345 -2.95 -20.14 30.68
N PRO A 346 -3.91 -20.89 30.11
CA PRO A 346 -5.24 -20.35 29.83
C PRO A 346 -5.89 -20.00 31.18
N SER A 347 -5.79 -18.75 31.60
CA SER A 347 -6.65 -18.24 32.66
C SER A 347 -8.03 -18.11 32.03
N SER A 348 -8.96 -19.01 32.39
CA SER A 348 -10.37 -18.77 32.15
C SER A 348 -10.70 -17.40 32.76
N PHE A 349 -10.98 -16.42 31.91
CA PHE A 349 -11.38 -15.10 32.34
C PHE A 349 -12.77 -15.23 32.99
N ASP A 350 -12.80 -15.42 34.31
CA ASP A 350 -14.05 -15.54 35.06
C ASP A 350 -14.56 -14.15 35.37
N ILE A 351 -15.51 -13.68 34.54
CA ILE A 351 -16.19 -12.39 34.68
C ILE A 351 -16.76 -12.20 36.10
N LYS A 352 -17.11 -13.30 36.80
CA LYS A 352 -17.62 -13.26 38.17
C LYS A 352 -16.57 -12.79 39.18
N ASN A 353 -15.30 -13.16 39.01
CA ASN A 353 -14.22 -12.72 39.89
C ASN A 353 -13.91 -11.23 39.70
N LEU A 354 -13.90 -10.75 38.45
CA LEU A 354 -13.65 -9.33 38.16
C LEU A 354 -14.76 -8.42 38.72
N LEU A 355 -16.03 -8.83 38.56
CA LEU A 355 -17.18 -8.13 39.13
C LEU A 355 -17.17 -8.18 40.66
N GLY A 356 -16.74 -9.31 41.25
CA GLY A 356 -16.54 -9.44 42.68
C GLY A 356 -15.47 -8.47 43.22
N GLU A 357 -14.35 -8.31 42.52
CA GLU A 357 -13.29 -7.37 42.90
C GLU A 357 -13.68 -5.89 42.72
N MET A 358 -14.54 -5.58 41.74
CA MET A 358 -15.05 -4.22 41.54
C MET A 358 -16.14 -3.82 42.54
N LEU A 359 -16.91 -4.78 43.06
CA LEU A 359 -17.95 -4.54 44.06
C LEU A 359 -17.42 -4.43 45.51
N ILE A 360 -16.16 -4.81 45.76
CA ILE A 360 -15.54 -4.78 47.10
C ILE A 360 -14.73 -3.47 47.33
N LYS A 361 -14.96 -2.41 46.55
CA LYS A 361 -14.42 -1.07 46.85
C LYS A 361 -15.47 -0.08 47.31
#